data_AF-A0A8S2KJB3-F1
#
_entry.id   AF-A0A8S2KJB3-F1
#
_cell.length_a   1.000
_cell.length_b   1.000
_cell.length_c   1.000
_cell.angle_alpha   90.00
_cell.angle_beta   90.00
_cell.angle_gamma   90.00
#
_symmetry.space_group_name_H-M   'P 1'
#
loop_
_entity.id
_entity.type
_entity.pdbx_description
1 polymer ?
#
loop_
_entity_poly.entity_id
_entity_poly.type
_entity_poly.pdbx_seq_one_letter_code
_entity_poly.pdbx_strand_id
1 'polypeptide(L)'
;MKLLRFYEDQISSTIHKSLDLLLNQLQYELKSKRNELETDANFFNLFLIIFELPYLSDPLFLFDIARLFYSILTNLSIEAQAKFVRILSKYATNLDAYVLHVQQYITMHTLRWCDHVGIETNSEELLSSEPGIKEGLNTLRLLSYANLLSGQRDSSAIIDIERKNYEKTERELVKRRQRQNDTDSDTEEQQRNEQQQSDSENILEASTSSATTATTRTKIRKATSEIEDTDSLYDNALQIKLDLKPNEYRRGQYSFDIFINEYANEKLEIKKEYLNFIQQPISSIEFSFIYYPFFLSTINKIALLNIESKARMYLQRRSIFVHNIFSSIRLNPVFKINVRRDHLIEDALISLEYQGIEQPEELKKQLFVEFEGEQGHDEGGLSKEFFQLITEQIFSPEYVISREKPFLEIVLLSAQGLRRSRNIVLRQAKRV
;
A
#
# COMPACT_ATOMS: atom_id res chain seq x y z
N MET A 1 -28.82 41.15 17.51
CA MET A 1 -28.46 40.03 16.60
C MET A 1 -28.11 40.47 15.18
N LYS A 2 -28.92 41.27 14.45
CA LYS A 2 -28.57 41.70 13.07
C LYS A 2 -27.28 42.53 12.97
N LEU A 3 -27.02 43.43 13.93
CA LEU A 3 -25.77 44.21 13.98
C LEU A 3 -24.54 43.36 14.27
N LEU A 4 -24.65 42.34 15.15
CA LEU A 4 -23.56 41.42 15.46
C LEU A 4 -23.15 40.60 14.24
N ARG A 5 -24.13 40.06 13.48
CA ARG A 5 -23.84 39.35 12.20
C ARG A 5 -23.14 40.23 11.18
N PHE A 6 -23.53 41.51 11.07
CA PHE A 6 -22.88 42.44 10.14
C PHE A 6 -21.40 42.69 10.47
N TYR A 7 -21.06 42.82 11.76
CA TYR A 7 -19.67 42.95 12.18
C TYR A 7 -18.90 41.64 12.04
N GLU A 8 -19.52 40.49 12.29
CA GLU A 8 -18.93 39.17 12.04
C GLU A 8 -18.59 38.98 10.56
N ASP A 9 -19.50 39.34 9.65
CA ASP A 9 -19.28 39.27 8.20
C ASP A 9 -18.15 40.21 7.73
N GLN A 10 -18.08 41.43 8.29
CA GLN A 10 -16.98 42.36 7.99
C GLN A 10 -15.62 41.87 8.50
N ILE A 11 -15.57 41.30 9.70
CA ILE A 11 -14.35 40.73 10.28
C ILE A 11 -13.89 39.54 9.43
N SER A 12 -14.82 38.63 9.10
CA SER A 12 -14.58 37.48 8.23
C SER A 12 -14.03 37.91 6.86
N SER A 13 -14.68 38.88 6.20
CA SER A 13 -14.20 39.41 4.91
C SER A 13 -12.81 40.06 5.00
N THR A 14 -12.51 40.75 6.11
CA THR A 14 -11.21 41.38 6.32
C THR A 14 -10.12 40.33 6.53
N ILE A 15 -10.36 39.35 7.39
CA ILE A 15 -9.46 38.22 7.63
C ILE A 15 -9.21 37.47 6.33
N HIS A 16 -10.25 37.22 5.53
CA HIS A 16 -10.12 36.58 4.23
C HIS A 16 -9.14 37.33 3.33
N LYS A 17 -9.31 38.64 3.14
CA LYS A 17 -8.40 39.45 2.31
C LYS A 17 -6.97 39.48 2.84
N SER A 18 -6.81 39.57 4.16
CA SER A 18 -5.49 39.56 4.78
C SER A 18 -4.77 38.22 4.60
N LEU A 19 -5.48 37.11 4.78
CA LEU A 19 -4.93 35.77 4.56
C LEU A 19 -4.61 35.53 3.09
N ASP A 20 -5.47 35.94 2.17
CA ASP A 20 -5.22 35.82 0.74
C ASP A 20 -3.95 36.58 0.33
N LEU A 21 -3.79 37.83 0.76
CA LEU A 21 -2.56 38.60 0.52
C LEU A 21 -1.32 37.93 1.13
N LEU A 22 -1.42 37.47 2.38
CA LEU A 22 -0.33 36.79 3.08
C LEU A 22 0.11 35.51 2.37
N LEU A 23 -0.84 34.65 2.01
CA LEU A 23 -0.57 33.36 1.37
C LEU A 23 -0.03 33.55 -0.05
N ASN A 24 -0.54 34.51 -0.82
CA ASN A 24 0.00 34.82 -2.14
C ASN A 24 1.45 35.33 -2.06
N GLN A 25 1.73 36.21 -1.09
CA GLN A 25 3.09 36.69 -0.84
C GLN A 25 4.00 35.53 -0.44
N LEU A 26 3.55 34.66 0.46
CA LEU A 26 4.33 33.52 0.93
C LEU A 26 4.58 32.49 -0.18
N GLN A 27 3.60 32.29 -1.07
CA GLN A 27 3.78 31.44 -2.26
C GLN A 27 4.85 32.00 -3.21
N TYR A 28 4.88 33.32 -3.39
CA TYR A 28 5.92 33.99 -4.17
C TYR A 28 7.30 33.86 -3.51
N GLU A 29 7.37 34.13 -2.21
CA GLU A 29 8.61 34.06 -1.44
C GLU A 29 9.18 32.65 -1.37
N LEU A 30 8.33 31.61 -1.26
CA LEU A 30 8.77 30.21 -1.34
C LEU A 30 9.40 29.85 -2.69
N LYS A 31 8.97 30.49 -3.79
CA LYS A 31 9.60 30.29 -5.10
C LYS A 31 10.94 31.00 -5.22
N SER A 32 11.11 32.16 -4.58
CA SER A 32 12.31 33.00 -4.72
C SER A 32 13.39 32.72 -3.67
N LYS A 33 13.00 32.55 -2.39
CA LYS A 33 13.89 32.51 -1.22
C LYS A 33 13.63 31.30 -0.32
N ARG A 34 13.35 30.14 -0.93
CA ARG A 34 12.96 28.91 -0.22
C ARG A 34 13.85 28.56 0.97
N ASN A 35 15.18 28.56 0.76
CA ASN A 35 16.13 28.11 1.77
C ASN A 35 16.12 29.02 3.00
N GLU A 36 16.00 30.34 2.82
CA GLU A 36 15.97 31.31 3.92
C GLU A 36 14.71 31.11 4.78
N LEU A 37 13.54 30.97 4.15
CA LEU A 37 12.25 30.76 4.83
C LEU A 37 12.21 29.43 5.59
N GLU A 38 12.59 28.33 4.95
CA GLU A 38 12.54 27.00 5.57
C GLU A 38 13.58 26.82 6.70
N THR A 39 14.56 27.73 6.80
CA THR A 39 15.49 27.80 7.94
C THR A 39 15.02 28.67 9.09
N ASP A 40 14.10 29.61 8.86
CA ASP A 40 13.56 30.46 9.91
C ASP A 40 12.73 29.62 10.90
N ALA A 41 13.07 29.73 12.18
CA ALA A 41 12.35 29.05 13.26
C ALA A 41 10.89 29.50 13.37
N ASN A 42 10.58 30.75 12.98
CA ASN A 42 9.24 31.31 13.08
C ASN A 42 8.34 31.00 11.89
N PHE A 43 8.92 30.58 10.76
CA PHE A 43 8.16 30.29 9.54
C PHE A 43 7.06 29.25 9.76
N PHE A 44 7.37 28.20 10.53
CA PHE A 44 6.40 27.14 10.83
C PHE A 44 5.27 27.58 11.78
N ASN A 45 5.51 28.59 12.62
CA ASN A 45 4.49 29.12 13.53
C ASN A 45 3.32 29.72 12.76
N LEU A 46 3.57 30.26 11.55
CA LEU A 46 2.50 30.79 10.72
C LEU A 46 1.47 29.72 10.37
N PHE A 47 1.91 28.53 9.98
CA PHE A 47 0.99 27.43 9.66
C PHE A 47 0.19 27.00 10.88
N LEU A 48 0.81 26.94 12.06
CA LEU A 48 0.11 26.61 13.32
C LEU A 48 -0.96 27.66 13.65
N ILE A 49 -0.62 28.95 13.52
CA ILE A 49 -1.58 30.04 13.75
C ILE A 49 -2.75 29.94 12.79
N ILE A 50 -2.49 29.68 11.51
CA ILE A 50 -3.56 29.53 10.51
C ILE A 50 -4.44 28.33 10.87
N PHE A 51 -3.87 27.17 11.24
CA PHE A 51 -4.63 25.98 11.65
C PHE A 51 -5.51 26.20 12.88
N GLU A 52 -5.17 27.13 13.77
CA GLU A 52 -5.98 27.51 14.94
C GLU A 52 -7.08 28.54 14.61
N LEU A 53 -7.18 29.02 13.37
CA LEU A 53 -8.23 29.96 13.00
C LEU A 53 -9.58 29.25 12.94
N PRO A 54 -10.60 29.69 13.71
CA PRO A 54 -11.89 29.01 13.80
C PRO A 54 -12.68 29.02 12.48
N TYR A 55 -12.34 29.94 11.56
CA TYR A 55 -13.02 30.12 10.28
C TYR A 55 -12.48 29.22 9.16
N LEU A 56 -11.46 28.37 9.41
CA LEU A 56 -10.98 27.42 8.40
C LEU A 56 -12.06 26.45 7.91
N SER A 57 -13.09 26.20 8.73
CA SER A 57 -14.27 25.40 8.38
C SER A 57 -15.34 26.15 7.61
N ASP A 58 -15.23 27.48 7.48
CA ASP A 58 -16.27 28.28 6.83
C ASP A 58 -16.24 28.03 5.31
N PRO A 59 -17.38 27.67 4.69
CA PRO A 59 -17.50 27.42 3.25
C PRO A 59 -16.88 28.51 2.36
N LEU A 60 -16.90 29.77 2.79
CA LEU A 60 -16.30 30.88 2.02
C LEU A 60 -14.78 30.80 1.95
N PHE A 61 -14.13 30.22 2.96
CA PHE A 61 -12.66 30.10 3.03
C PHE A 61 -12.16 28.78 2.46
N LEU A 62 -13.01 27.75 2.46
CA LEU A 62 -12.65 26.40 2.01
C LEU A 62 -12.28 26.33 0.53
N PHE A 63 -12.76 27.21 -0.34
CA PHE A 63 -12.50 27.10 -1.79
C PHE A 63 -11.15 27.70 -2.22
N ASP A 64 -10.93 28.98 -1.95
CA ASP A 64 -9.77 29.69 -2.52
C ASP A 64 -8.59 29.73 -1.55
N ILE A 65 -8.81 30.19 -0.31
CA ILE A 65 -7.76 30.36 0.69
C ILE A 65 -7.23 29.02 1.17
N ALA A 66 -8.11 28.07 1.52
CA ALA A 66 -7.67 26.77 2.01
C ALA A 66 -6.86 26.00 0.94
N ARG A 67 -7.27 26.07 -0.33
CA ARG A 67 -6.50 25.49 -1.44
C ARG A 67 -5.12 26.10 -1.55
N LEU A 68 -5.01 27.43 -1.48
CA LEU A 68 -3.71 28.12 -1.53
C LEU A 68 -2.82 27.73 -0.34
N PHE A 69 -3.40 27.69 0.86
CA PHE A 69 -2.73 27.27 2.08
C PHE A 69 -2.19 25.84 2.02
N TYR A 70 -3.02 24.87 1.61
CA TYR A 70 -2.61 23.47 1.47
C TYR A 70 -1.65 23.25 0.30
N SER A 71 -1.76 24.05 -0.77
CA SER A 71 -0.80 24.06 -1.88
C SER A 71 0.59 24.50 -1.40
N ILE A 72 0.67 25.54 -0.57
CA ILE A 72 1.91 26.00 0.04
C ILE A 72 2.56 24.88 0.87
N LEU A 73 1.81 24.22 1.73
CA LEU A 73 2.30 23.08 2.53
C LEU A 73 2.83 21.93 1.66
N THR A 74 2.12 21.64 0.56
CA THR A 74 2.52 20.61 -0.41
C THR A 74 3.82 20.97 -1.13
N ASN A 75 4.07 22.27 -1.35
CA ASN A 75 5.24 22.77 -2.07
C ASN A 75 6.49 22.91 -1.18
N LEU A 76 6.38 22.77 0.14
CA LEU A 76 7.52 22.76 1.07
C LEU A 76 8.48 21.60 0.77
N SER A 77 9.76 21.75 1.13
CA SER A 77 10.75 20.69 0.89
C SER A 77 10.44 19.50 1.78
N ILE A 78 10.91 18.31 1.41
CA ILE A 78 10.73 17.10 2.24
C ILE A 78 11.35 17.34 3.63
N GLU A 79 12.45 18.09 3.72
CA GLU A 79 13.07 18.49 4.99
C GLU A 79 12.16 19.41 5.80
N ALA A 80 11.58 20.43 5.18
CA ALA A 80 10.66 21.36 5.84
C ALA A 80 9.36 20.68 6.27
N GLN A 81 8.78 19.82 5.43
CA GLN A 81 7.62 18.99 5.79
C GLN A 81 7.94 18.08 6.98
N ALA A 82 9.11 17.44 6.99
CA ALA A 82 9.53 16.60 8.12
C ALA A 82 9.71 17.41 9.42
N LYS A 83 10.32 18.60 9.35
CA LYS A 83 10.41 19.53 10.48
C LYS A 83 9.02 19.94 10.99
N PHE A 84 8.12 20.31 10.08
CA PHE A 84 6.75 20.70 10.42
C PHE A 84 5.98 19.57 11.09
N VAL A 85 6.06 18.34 10.57
CA VAL A 85 5.44 17.16 11.18
C VAL A 85 5.96 16.90 12.59
N ARG A 86 7.27 17.06 12.82
CA ARG A 86 7.87 16.95 14.18
C ARG A 86 7.36 18.04 15.12
N ILE A 87 7.18 19.27 14.64
CA ILE A 87 6.59 20.37 15.42
C ILE A 87 5.14 20.04 15.78
N LEU A 88 4.32 19.64 14.81
CA LEU A 88 2.94 19.22 15.03
C LEU A 88 2.84 18.10 16.07
N SER A 89 3.66 17.05 15.94
CA SER A 89 3.64 15.91 16.88
C SER A 89 3.96 16.27 18.33
N LYS A 90 4.66 17.39 18.56
CA LYS A 90 5.07 17.84 19.90
C LYS A 90 4.14 18.89 20.50
N TYR A 91 3.61 19.79 19.66
CA TYR A 91 2.96 21.01 20.13
C TYR A 91 1.50 21.16 19.70
N ALA A 92 1.02 20.38 18.72
CA ALA A 92 -0.38 20.47 18.31
C ALA A 92 -1.28 19.82 19.36
N THR A 93 -2.04 20.64 20.09
CA THR A 93 -3.00 20.16 21.09
C THR A 93 -4.34 19.73 20.47
N ASN A 94 -4.73 20.32 19.35
CA ASN A 94 -6.03 20.14 18.68
C ASN A 94 -5.90 19.50 17.29
N LEU A 95 -5.07 18.46 17.16
CA LEU A 95 -4.79 17.84 15.85
C LEU A 95 -6.05 17.30 15.18
N ASP A 96 -7.03 16.83 15.96
CA ASP A 96 -8.34 16.38 15.48
C ASP A 96 -9.16 17.49 14.81
N ALA A 97 -9.10 18.71 15.34
CA ALA A 97 -9.72 19.87 14.70
C ALA A 97 -9.05 20.17 13.34
N TYR A 98 -7.71 20.11 13.26
CA TYR A 98 -6.99 20.31 12.01
C TYR A 98 -7.34 19.24 10.97
N VAL A 99 -7.46 17.99 11.41
CA VAL A 99 -7.93 16.90 10.54
C VAL A 99 -9.34 17.19 10.06
N LEU A 100 -10.26 17.62 10.93
CA LEU A 100 -11.63 17.96 10.55
C LEU A 100 -11.68 19.07 9.48
N HIS A 101 -10.88 20.13 9.62
CA HIS A 101 -10.78 21.20 8.62
C HIS A 101 -10.36 20.66 7.24
N VAL A 102 -9.34 19.81 7.19
CA VAL A 102 -8.88 19.18 5.95
C VAL A 102 -9.90 18.20 5.39
N GLN A 103 -10.62 17.48 6.25
CA GLN A 103 -11.69 16.57 5.84
C GLN A 103 -12.85 17.33 5.20
N GLN A 104 -13.30 18.42 5.81
CA GLN A 104 -14.34 19.29 5.25
C GLN A 104 -13.93 19.86 3.89
N TYR A 105 -12.67 20.29 3.76
CA TYR A 105 -12.10 20.73 2.50
C TYR A 105 -12.18 19.65 1.41
N ILE A 106 -11.76 18.42 1.71
CA ILE A 106 -11.84 17.29 0.76
C ILE A 106 -13.30 17.00 0.40
N THR A 107 -14.22 17.02 1.37
CA THR A 107 -15.65 16.82 1.12
C THR A 107 -16.23 17.89 0.20
N MET A 108 -15.89 19.17 0.40
CA MET A 108 -16.34 20.26 -0.45
C MET A 108 -15.85 20.14 -1.90
N HIS A 109 -14.57 19.77 -2.10
CA HIS A 109 -14.04 19.50 -3.44
C HIS A 109 -14.68 18.27 -4.08
N THR A 110 -14.99 17.24 -3.29
CA THR A 110 -15.73 16.06 -3.77
C THR A 110 -17.15 16.44 -4.22
N LEU A 111 -17.84 17.29 -3.47
CA LEU A 111 -19.17 17.80 -3.84
C LEU A 111 -19.11 18.59 -5.14
N ARG A 112 -18.15 19.52 -5.26
CA ARG A 112 -17.94 20.30 -6.48
C ARG A 112 -17.67 19.42 -7.70
N TRP A 113 -16.81 18.40 -7.54
CA TRP A 113 -16.55 17.42 -8.59
C TRP A 113 -17.83 16.66 -8.97
N CYS A 114 -18.64 16.23 -8.00
CA CYS A 114 -19.93 15.61 -8.27
C CYS A 114 -20.89 16.54 -9.03
N ASP A 115 -20.89 17.83 -8.73
CA ASP A 115 -21.70 18.82 -9.46
C ASP A 115 -21.22 18.95 -10.91
N HIS A 116 -19.92 19.03 -11.15
CA HIS A 116 -19.36 19.09 -12.51
C HIS A 116 -19.66 17.82 -13.33
N VAL A 117 -19.35 16.65 -12.77
CA VAL A 117 -19.58 15.34 -13.43
C VAL A 117 -21.06 15.06 -13.62
N GLY A 118 -21.91 15.45 -12.67
CA GLY A 118 -23.37 15.29 -12.77
C GLY A 118 -24.01 16.15 -13.87
N ILE A 119 -23.40 17.29 -14.20
CA ILE A 119 -23.81 18.15 -15.32
C ILE A 119 -23.27 17.59 -16.66
N GLU A 120 -22.08 17.01 -16.67
CA GLU A 120 -21.44 16.43 -17.85
C GLU A 120 -21.77 14.94 -18.02
N THR A 121 -22.82 14.64 -18.78
CA THR A 121 -23.40 13.29 -18.96
C THR A 121 -22.48 12.20 -19.54
N ASN A 122 -21.24 12.52 -19.91
CA ASN A 122 -20.27 11.60 -20.53
C ASN A 122 -18.83 11.72 -19.96
N SER A 123 -18.62 12.37 -18.81
CA SER A 123 -17.27 12.52 -18.27
C SER A 123 -16.76 11.18 -17.67
N GLU A 124 -15.69 10.61 -18.25
CA GLU A 124 -14.89 9.55 -17.60
C GLU A 124 -13.96 10.12 -16.53
N GLU A 125 -14.21 11.36 -16.10
CA GLU A 125 -13.37 12.10 -15.18
C GLU A 125 -13.39 11.43 -13.80
N LEU A 126 -12.22 11.24 -13.20
CA LEU A 126 -12.07 10.63 -11.88
C LEU A 126 -12.00 11.74 -10.83
N LEU A 127 -12.40 11.44 -9.59
CA LEU A 127 -12.20 12.38 -8.48
C LEU A 127 -10.72 12.78 -8.32
N SER A 128 -9.78 11.97 -8.82
CA SER A 128 -8.36 12.29 -8.77
C SER A 128 -7.93 13.47 -9.62
N SER A 129 -8.73 13.87 -10.62
CA SER A 129 -8.43 15.06 -11.43
C SER A 129 -8.91 16.36 -10.80
N GLU A 130 -9.81 16.30 -9.80
CA GLU A 130 -10.37 17.50 -9.17
C GLU A 130 -9.26 18.34 -8.50
N PRO A 131 -9.09 19.61 -8.90
CA PRO A 131 -8.08 20.48 -8.32
C PRO A 131 -8.34 20.72 -6.83
N GLY A 132 -7.31 20.59 -6.00
CA GLY A 132 -7.41 20.76 -4.54
C GLY A 132 -7.39 19.44 -3.76
N ILE A 133 -7.94 18.36 -4.33
CA ILE A 133 -7.98 17.04 -3.66
C ILE A 133 -6.57 16.57 -3.27
N LYS A 134 -5.59 16.73 -4.18
CA LYS A 134 -4.19 16.39 -3.94
C LYS A 134 -3.59 17.17 -2.78
N GLU A 135 -3.80 18.48 -2.74
CA GLU A 135 -3.31 19.39 -1.71
C GLU A 135 -3.90 19.04 -0.33
N GLY A 136 -5.20 18.77 -0.29
CA GLY A 136 -5.90 18.33 0.91
C GLY A 136 -5.33 17.00 1.44
N LEU A 137 -5.17 16.01 0.56
CA LEU A 137 -4.63 14.70 0.94
C LEU A 137 -3.16 14.73 1.37
N ASN A 138 -2.33 15.57 0.74
CA ASN A 138 -0.96 15.77 1.20
C ASN A 138 -0.93 16.39 2.59
N THR A 139 -1.77 17.39 2.85
CA THR A 139 -1.89 17.98 4.17
C THR A 139 -2.39 16.95 5.19
N LEU A 140 -3.40 16.17 4.84
CA LEU A 140 -3.92 15.09 5.68
C LEU A 140 -2.84 14.03 5.97
N ARG A 141 -1.93 13.76 5.02
CA ARG A 141 -0.76 12.89 5.23
C ARG A 141 0.17 13.46 6.30
N LEU A 142 0.49 14.76 6.24
CA LEU A 142 1.33 15.42 7.27
C LEU A 142 0.71 15.25 8.66
N LEU A 143 -0.60 15.52 8.78
CA LEU A 143 -1.35 15.34 10.03
C LEU A 143 -1.38 13.87 10.47
N SER A 144 -1.50 12.92 9.54
CA SER A 144 -1.47 11.49 9.84
C SER A 144 -0.14 11.03 10.41
N TYR A 145 0.97 11.57 9.88
CA TYR A 145 2.32 11.28 10.35
C TYR A 145 2.59 11.94 11.71
N ALA A 146 2.09 13.16 11.92
CA ALA A 146 2.14 13.81 13.24
C ALA A 146 1.37 12.98 14.29
N ASN A 147 0.16 12.51 13.97
CA ASN A 147 -0.65 11.65 14.83
C ASN A 147 0.01 10.31 15.17
N LEU A 148 0.75 9.73 14.22
CA LEU A 148 1.54 8.53 14.44
C LEU A 148 2.71 8.81 15.40
N LEU A 149 3.48 9.88 15.15
CA LEU A 149 4.63 10.25 15.99
C LEU A 149 4.24 10.63 17.42
N SER A 150 3.08 11.25 17.62
CA SER A 150 2.53 11.56 18.95
C SER A 150 1.85 10.35 19.61
N GLY A 151 1.72 9.24 18.89
CA GLY A 151 1.08 8.02 19.35
C GLY A 151 1.98 7.10 20.18
N GLN A 152 1.46 5.90 20.45
CA GLN A 152 2.17 4.87 21.19
C GLN A 152 2.99 3.99 20.23
N ARG A 153 4.30 4.23 20.21
CA ARG A 153 5.28 3.35 19.57
C ARG A 153 5.54 2.11 20.44
N ASP A 154 5.80 0.98 19.79
CA ASP A 154 6.28 -0.22 20.43
C ASP A 154 7.61 0.01 21.16
N SER A 155 7.80 -0.67 22.29
CA SER A 155 9.07 -0.63 23.02
C SER A 155 10.19 -1.22 22.17
N SER A 156 11.41 -0.70 22.27
CA SER A 156 12.58 -1.20 21.55
C SER A 156 12.77 -2.72 21.69
N ALA A 157 12.55 -3.28 22.88
CA ALA A 157 12.64 -4.72 23.11
C ALA A 157 11.67 -5.53 22.23
N ILE A 158 10.42 -5.08 22.05
CA ILE A 158 9.44 -5.76 21.20
C ILE A 158 9.84 -5.63 19.73
N ILE A 159 10.26 -4.44 19.31
CA ILE A 159 10.73 -4.19 17.94
C ILE A 159 11.94 -5.08 17.62
N ASP A 160 12.88 -5.20 18.57
CA ASP A 160 14.08 -6.02 18.41
C ASP A 160 13.75 -7.51 18.40
N ILE A 161 12.80 -7.96 19.22
CA ILE A 161 12.31 -9.35 19.18
C ILE A 161 11.67 -9.65 17.83
N GLU A 162 10.75 -8.80 17.36
CA GLU A 162 10.11 -8.97 16.06
C GLU A 162 11.17 -8.99 14.94
N ARG A 163 12.11 -8.06 14.95
CA ARG A 163 13.21 -8.02 13.97
C ARG A 163 14.06 -9.28 14.01
N LYS A 164 14.46 -9.74 15.19
CA LYS A 164 15.23 -10.98 15.36
C LYS A 164 14.44 -12.20 14.89
N ASN A 165 13.14 -12.25 15.13
CA ASN A 165 12.29 -13.32 14.62
C ASN A 165 12.25 -13.30 13.09
N TYR A 166 12.04 -12.13 12.47
CA TYR A 166 12.11 -11.97 11.01
C TYR A 166 13.47 -12.40 10.45
N GLU A 167 14.57 -11.89 11.00
CA GLU A 167 15.92 -12.24 10.56
C GLU A 167 16.22 -13.74 10.78
N LYS A 168 15.75 -14.33 11.88
CA LYS A 168 15.91 -15.75 12.17
C LYS A 168 15.16 -16.58 11.14
N THR A 169 13.90 -16.25 10.88
CA THR A 169 13.10 -16.90 9.85
C THR A 169 13.82 -16.80 8.52
N GLU A 170 14.14 -15.60 8.05
CA GLU A 170 14.86 -15.37 6.79
C GLU A 170 16.18 -16.15 6.69
N ARG A 171 17.00 -16.16 7.75
CA ARG A 171 18.24 -16.95 7.81
C ARG A 171 17.97 -18.45 7.78
N GLU A 172 16.92 -18.93 8.44
CA GLU A 172 16.50 -20.33 8.35
C GLU A 172 16.04 -20.68 6.94
N LEU A 173 15.25 -19.82 6.28
CA LEU A 173 14.84 -20.00 4.89
C LEU A 173 16.07 -20.10 3.97
N VAL A 174 17.04 -19.20 4.12
CA VAL A 174 18.29 -19.19 3.31
C VAL A 174 19.16 -20.42 3.60
N LYS A 175 19.33 -20.82 4.86
CA LYS A 175 20.10 -22.02 5.22
C LYS A 175 19.44 -23.32 4.77
N ARG A 176 18.11 -23.36 4.67
CA ARG A 176 17.39 -24.52 4.11
C ARG A 176 17.61 -24.57 2.59
N ARG A 177 17.48 -23.44 1.89
CA ARG A 177 17.81 -23.33 0.46
C ARG A 177 19.24 -23.80 0.13
N GLN A 178 20.23 -23.41 0.93
CA GLN A 178 21.62 -23.82 0.73
C GLN A 178 21.82 -25.32 0.95
N ARG A 179 21.29 -25.88 2.06
CA ARG A 179 21.37 -27.32 2.34
C ARG A 179 20.70 -28.17 1.25
N GLN A 180 19.67 -27.63 0.62
CA GLN A 180 18.89 -28.35 -0.39
C GLN A 180 19.56 -28.32 -1.76
N ASN A 181 20.14 -27.17 -2.15
CA ASN A 181 21.01 -27.08 -3.33
C ASN A 181 22.25 -27.99 -3.22
N ASP A 182 22.82 -28.16 -2.02
CA ASP A 182 23.93 -29.10 -1.80
C ASP A 182 23.46 -30.55 -2.02
N THR A 183 22.29 -30.95 -1.52
CA THR A 183 21.71 -32.29 -1.80
C THR A 183 21.30 -32.51 -3.26
N ASP A 184 20.78 -31.50 -3.95
CA ASP A 184 20.46 -31.61 -5.38
C ASP A 184 21.75 -31.70 -6.22
N SER A 185 22.82 -31.01 -5.82
CA SER A 185 24.14 -31.14 -6.45
C SER A 185 24.76 -32.52 -6.25
N ASP A 186 24.62 -33.13 -5.06
CA ASP A 186 25.06 -34.51 -4.79
C ASP A 186 24.24 -35.53 -5.61
N THR A 187 22.96 -35.23 -5.87
CA THR A 187 22.05 -36.10 -6.65
C THR A 187 22.30 -35.96 -8.16
N GLU A 188 22.59 -34.74 -8.65
CA GLU A 188 23.01 -34.49 -10.04
C GLU A 188 24.42 -35.02 -10.33
N GLU A 189 25.33 -35.01 -9.36
CA GLU A 189 26.68 -35.59 -9.49
C GLU A 189 26.65 -37.12 -9.48
N GLN A 190 25.72 -37.73 -8.73
CA GLN A 190 25.43 -39.18 -8.81
C GLN A 190 24.76 -39.56 -10.13
N GLN A 191 23.79 -38.78 -10.63
CA GLN A 191 23.17 -39.02 -11.95
C GLN A 191 24.15 -38.78 -13.11
N ARG A 192 25.05 -37.79 -13.03
CA ARG A 192 26.13 -37.60 -14.04
C ARG A 192 27.14 -38.74 -14.05
N ASN A 193 27.44 -39.33 -12.90
CA ASN A 193 28.34 -40.49 -12.81
C ASN A 193 27.68 -41.77 -13.34
N GLU A 194 26.36 -41.90 -13.27
CA GLU A 194 25.61 -42.99 -13.90
C GLU A 194 25.44 -42.79 -15.42
N GLN A 195 25.30 -41.54 -15.89
CA GLN A 195 25.16 -41.22 -17.32
C GLN A 195 26.49 -41.16 -18.09
N GLN A 196 27.63 -41.02 -17.41
CA GLN A 196 28.96 -41.11 -18.05
C GLN A 196 29.41 -42.54 -18.38
N GLN A 197 28.66 -43.57 -17.98
CA GLN A 197 28.89 -44.96 -18.38
C GLN A 197 28.06 -45.41 -19.60
N SER A 198 27.13 -44.59 -20.10
CA SER A 198 26.18 -45.01 -21.13
C SER A 198 26.13 -44.17 -22.40
N ASP A 199 27.02 -43.19 -22.62
CA ASP A 199 27.04 -42.41 -23.87
C ASP A 199 28.46 -42.27 -24.42
N SER A 200 28.97 -43.38 -24.97
CA SER A 200 29.97 -43.36 -26.03
C SER A 200 29.31 -43.86 -27.31
N GLU A 201 28.45 -43.05 -27.93
CA GLU A 201 28.17 -43.09 -29.38
C GLU A 201 27.22 -41.96 -29.81
N ASN A 202 27.58 -41.29 -30.91
CA ASN A 202 26.84 -40.29 -31.70
C ASN A 202 27.00 -38.81 -31.35
N ILE A 203 28.10 -38.25 -31.85
CA ILE A 203 28.24 -36.86 -32.28
C ILE A 203 27.89 -36.81 -33.77
N LEU A 204 26.89 -36.01 -34.18
CA LEU A 204 26.96 -35.11 -35.35
C LEU A 204 25.62 -34.41 -35.64
N GLU A 205 25.75 -33.13 -36.03
CA GLU A 205 24.85 -32.32 -36.85
C GLU A 205 23.61 -31.65 -36.21
N ALA A 206 23.68 -30.33 -36.00
CA ALA A 206 23.29 -29.33 -37.01
C ALA A 206 22.92 -27.99 -36.36
N SER A 207 23.84 -27.05 -36.43
CA SER A 207 23.60 -25.62 -36.35
C SER A 207 22.88 -25.11 -37.60
N THR A 208 21.87 -24.26 -37.43
CA THR A 208 21.38 -23.14 -38.29
C THR A 208 19.87 -22.97 -38.03
N SER A 209 19.35 -21.83 -37.57
CA SER A 209 19.25 -20.59 -38.34
C SER A 209 18.71 -19.45 -37.47
N SER A 210 19.36 -18.30 -37.61
CA SER A 210 18.93 -16.99 -37.16
C SER A 210 18.03 -16.34 -38.20
N ALA A 211 16.90 -15.71 -37.80
CA ALA A 211 16.27 -14.65 -38.58
C ALA A 211 15.28 -13.81 -37.75
N THR A 212 15.73 -12.60 -37.39
CA THR A 212 15.05 -11.30 -37.53
C THR A 212 13.52 -11.21 -37.56
N THR A 213 12.94 -10.52 -36.56
CA THR A 213 11.83 -9.57 -36.79
C THR A 213 11.79 -8.50 -35.70
N ALA A 214 12.19 -7.27 -36.04
CA ALA A 214 11.84 -6.04 -35.34
C ALA A 214 10.56 -5.50 -36.00
N THR A 215 9.52 -5.07 -35.30
CA THR A 215 9.28 -3.71 -34.75
C THR A 215 7.76 -3.73 -34.43
N THR A 216 7.24 -3.41 -33.24
CA THR A 216 6.99 -2.04 -32.73
C THR A 216 6.93 -2.09 -31.19
N ARG A 217 7.88 -1.45 -30.49
CA ARG A 217 7.88 -1.32 -29.03
C ARG A 217 7.19 -0.02 -28.62
N THR A 218 5.90 -0.07 -28.36
CA THR A 218 5.25 0.89 -27.45
C THR A 218 5.70 0.51 -26.03
N LYS A 219 6.41 1.40 -25.34
CA LYS A 219 6.92 1.16 -23.97
C LYS A 219 5.76 1.25 -22.97
N ILE A 220 4.91 0.23 -22.96
CA ILE A 220 3.99 -0.10 -21.86
C ILE A 220 4.81 -0.93 -20.85
N ARG A 221 4.66 -0.67 -19.54
CA ARG A 221 5.38 -1.36 -18.45
C ARG A 221 5.51 -2.87 -18.74
N LYS A 222 6.72 -3.35 -19.00
CA LYS A 222 6.99 -4.76 -19.31
C LYS A 222 7.10 -5.54 -18.01
N ALA A 223 6.04 -6.28 -17.72
CA ALA A 223 5.75 -6.96 -16.46
C ALA A 223 6.66 -8.14 -16.05
N THR A 224 7.94 -8.20 -16.42
CA THR A 224 8.75 -9.41 -16.15
C THR A 224 10.13 -9.17 -15.54
N SER A 225 10.60 -7.94 -15.35
CA SER A 225 11.88 -7.68 -14.65
C SER A 225 11.83 -6.56 -13.59
N GLU A 226 10.68 -5.93 -13.37
CA GLU A 226 10.51 -4.75 -12.49
C GLU A 226 9.71 -5.10 -11.20
N ILE A 227 9.63 -6.38 -10.81
CA ILE A 227 8.77 -6.80 -9.68
C ILE A 227 9.40 -6.42 -8.33
N GLU A 228 10.73 -6.33 -8.23
CA GLU A 228 11.42 -5.74 -7.07
C GLU A 228 11.21 -4.21 -6.98
N ASP A 229 10.93 -3.53 -8.08
CA ASP A 229 10.70 -2.07 -8.10
C ASP A 229 9.31 -1.68 -7.56
N THR A 230 8.34 -2.60 -7.49
CA THR A 230 6.97 -2.29 -7.06
C THR A 230 6.85 -1.94 -5.58
N ASP A 231 7.70 -2.49 -4.70
CA ASP A 231 7.70 -2.14 -3.28
C ASP A 231 8.25 -0.71 -3.07
N SER A 232 9.23 -0.29 -3.89
CA SER A 232 9.75 1.08 -3.88
C SER A 232 8.73 2.13 -4.34
N LEU A 233 7.73 1.73 -5.12
CA LEU A 233 6.71 2.63 -5.66
C LEU A 233 5.74 3.15 -4.59
N TYR A 234 5.52 2.38 -3.53
CA TYR A 234 4.70 2.80 -2.38
C TYR A 234 5.51 3.56 -1.32
N ASP A 235 6.84 3.60 -1.47
CA ASP A 235 7.70 4.27 -0.51
C ASP A 235 7.57 5.78 -0.63
N ASN A 236 7.06 6.39 0.43
CA ASN A 236 6.92 7.82 0.50
C ASN A 236 8.21 8.46 1.03
N ALA A 237 8.79 9.39 0.27
CA ALA A 237 10.03 10.05 0.65
C ALA A 237 9.97 10.77 2.01
N LEU A 238 8.81 11.35 2.37
CA LEU A 238 8.61 11.97 3.68
C LEU A 238 8.57 10.92 4.81
N GLN A 239 7.94 9.78 4.57
CA GLN A 239 7.91 8.67 5.52
C GLN A 239 9.33 8.16 5.81
N ILE A 240 10.13 7.96 4.76
CA ILE A 240 11.55 7.57 4.88
C ILE A 240 12.31 8.63 5.69
N LYS A 241 12.11 9.91 5.37
CA LYS A 241 12.80 11.02 6.05
C LYS A 241 12.48 11.12 7.54
N LEU A 242 11.26 10.77 7.91
CA LEU A 242 10.80 10.74 9.31
C LEU A 242 11.21 9.46 10.05
N ASP A 243 11.86 8.50 9.37
CA ASP A 243 12.11 7.13 9.87
C ASP A 243 10.82 6.51 10.44
N LEU A 244 9.72 6.74 9.73
CA LEU A 244 8.40 6.28 10.13
C LEU A 244 8.14 4.88 9.58
N LYS A 245 8.03 3.92 10.51
CA LYS A 245 7.54 2.57 10.21
C LYS A 245 6.16 2.41 10.84
N PRO A 246 5.06 2.57 10.07
CA PRO A 246 3.70 2.53 10.61
C PRO A 246 3.39 1.28 11.44
N ASN A 247 4.04 0.15 11.15
CA ASN A 247 3.86 -1.13 11.85
C ASN A 247 4.39 -1.12 13.29
N GLU A 248 5.30 -0.19 13.63
CA GLU A 248 5.83 -0.03 14.98
C GLU A 248 4.92 0.81 15.89
N TYR A 249 3.81 1.34 15.37
CA TYR A 249 2.88 2.19 16.12
C TYR A 249 1.57 1.45 16.34
N ARG A 250 1.20 1.25 17.61
CA ARG A 250 -0.03 0.53 17.99
C ARG A 250 -1.27 1.38 17.87
N ARG A 251 -1.13 2.66 18.22
CA ARG A 251 -2.19 3.67 18.25
C ARG A 251 -1.55 5.02 17.96
N GLY A 252 -2.22 5.85 17.15
CA GLY A 252 -1.93 7.28 17.12
C GLY A 252 -2.43 7.95 18.40
N GLN A 253 -2.15 9.25 18.53
CA GLN A 253 -2.78 10.08 19.58
C GLN A 253 -4.31 10.06 19.46
N TYR A 254 -4.81 10.06 18.22
CA TYR A 254 -6.22 9.92 17.85
C TYR A 254 -6.46 8.67 17.00
N SER A 255 -7.72 8.22 16.92
CA SER A 255 -8.12 7.06 16.11
C SER A 255 -7.73 7.26 14.64
N PHE A 256 -7.33 6.20 13.95
CA PHE A 256 -7.01 6.27 12.51
C PHE A 256 -8.25 6.52 11.65
N ASP A 257 -9.44 6.24 12.18
CA ASP A 257 -10.70 6.38 11.43
C ASP A 257 -11.02 7.84 11.11
N ILE A 258 -10.50 8.81 11.88
CA ILE A 258 -10.70 10.24 11.61
C ILE A 258 -10.06 10.70 10.29
N PHE A 259 -9.13 9.90 9.75
CA PHE A 259 -8.46 10.18 8.48
C PHE A 259 -9.20 9.59 7.26
N ILE A 260 -10.28 8.84 7.48
CA ILE A 260 -11.10 8.26 6.42
C ILE A 260 -12.26 9.21 6.12
N ASN A 261 -12.30 9.76 4.90
CA ASN A 261 -13.44 10.52 4.43
C ASN A 261 -14.44 9.57 3.79
N GLU A 262 -15.52 9.21 4.49
CA GLU A 262 -16.49 8.25 3.97
C GLU A 262 -17.15 8.77 2.68
N TYR A 263 -17.55 10.04 2.63
CA TYR A 263 -18.21 10.62 1.45
C TYR A 263 -17.34 10.55 0.19
N ALA A 264 -16.07 10.97 0.28
CA ALA A 264 -15.15 10.87 -0.84
C ALA A 264 -14.87 9.41 -1.21
N ASN A 265 -14.73 8.51 -0.24
CA ASN A 265 -14.49 7.09 -0.48
C ASN A 265 -15.66 6.40 -1.21
N GLU A 266 -16.91 6.81 -0.96
CA GLU A 266 -18.08 6.32 -1.70
C GLU A 266 -18.04 6.67 -3.19
N LYS A 267 -17.34 7.76 -3.56
CA LYS A 267 -17.20 8.22 -4.95
C LYS A 267 -15.99 7.64 -5.67
N LEU A 268 -15.10 6.93 -4.97
CA LEU A 268 -13.89 6.39 -5.58
C LEU A 268 -14.17 5.17 -6.46
N GLU A 269 -13.86 5.30 -7.74
CA GLU A 269 -13.87 4.18 -8.68
C GLU A 269 -12.50 3.47 -8.69
N ILE A 270 -12.25 2.64 -7.66
CA ILE A 270 -10.94 1.98 -7.43
C ILE A 270 -10.43 1.21 -8.65
N LYS A 271 -11.32 0.60 -9.45
CA LYS A 271 -10.94 -0.09 -10.67
C LYS A 271 -10.36 0.86 -11.72
N LYS A 272 -11.00 2.01 -11.96
CA LYS A 272 -10.49 2.99 -12.93
C LYS A 272 -9.22 3.67 -12.42
N GLU A 273 -9.17 4.01 -11.13
CA GLU A 273 -7.98 4.53 -10.45
C GLU A 273 -6.77 3.61 -10.63
N TYR A 274 -6.93 2.30 -10.38
CA TYR A 274 -5.87 1.32 -10.57
C TYR A 274 -5.43 1.20 -12.03
N LEU A 275 -6.39 1.21 -12.97
CA LEU A 275 -6.07 1.16 -14.41
C LEU A 275 -5.28 2.39 -14.86
N ASN A 276 -5.65 3.59 -14.40
CA ASN A 276 -4.92 4.81 -14.69
C ASN A 276 -3.51 4.73 -14.08
N PHE A 277 -3.40 4.33 -12.81
CA PHE A 277 -2.15 4.17 -12.10
C PHE A 277 -1.15 3.22 -12.81
N ILE A 278 -1.61 2.08 -13.33
CA ILE A 278 -0.71 1.14 -14.04
C ILE A 278 -0.29 1.67 -15.41
N GLN A 279 -1.12 2.49 -16.06
CA GLN A 279 -0.84 3.07 -17.39
C GLN A 279 0.16 4.23 -17.33
N GLN A 280 0.28 4.92 -16.20
CA GLN A 280 1.18 6.05 -16.04
C GLN A 280 2.67 5.64 -16.16
N PRO A 281 3.50 6.41 -16.89
CA PRO A 281 4.93 6.17 -16.95
C PRO A 281 5.61 6.59 -15.63
N ILE A 282 6.69 5.89 -15.26
CA ILE A 282 7.42 6.09 -13.99
C ILE A 282 7.95 7.53 -13.85
N SER A 283 8.26 8.20 -14.97
CA SER A 283 8.77 9.58 -15.00
C SER A 283 7.73 10.67 -14.70
N SER A 284 6.44 10.35 -14.75
CA SER A 284 5.34 11.31 -14.52
C SER A 284 4.20 10.64 -13.77
N ILE A 285 4.52 10.14 -12.57
CA ILE A 285 3.50 9.66 -11.64
C ILE A 285 2.60 10.84 -11.29
N GLU A 286 1.37 10.80 -11.79
CA GLU A 286 0.34 11.76 -11.41
C GLU A 286 -0.26 11.37 -10.07
N PHE A 287 -1.07 12.26 -9.53
CA PHE A 287 -1.78 12.00 -8.29
C PHE A 287 -2.71 10.78 -8.45
N SER A 288 -2.70 9.89 -7.46
CA SER A 288 -3.68 8.81 -7.31
C SER A 288 -3.94 8.54 -5.84
N PHE A 289 -5.17 8.17 -5.50
CA PHE A 289 -5.58 7.79 -4.14
C PHE A 289 -4.85 6.55 -3.62
N ILE A 290 -4.28 5.73 -4.50
CA ILE A 290 -3.50 4.54 -4.15
C ILE A 290 -2.29 4.88 -3.26
N TYR A 291 -1.72 6.08 -3.43
CA TYR A 291 -0.62 6.60 -2.60
C TYR A 291 -1.05 7.13 -1.21
N TYR A 292 -2.34 7.07 -0.89
CA TYR A 292 -2.90 7.57 0.38
C TYR A 292 -3.65 6.47 1.09
N PRO A 293 -2.96 5.39 1.48
CA PRO A 293 -3.65 4.22 1.98
C PRO A 293 -4.32 4.51 3.33
N PHE A 294 -3.87 5.50 4.11
CA PHE A 294 -4.55 5.93 5.36
C PHE A 294 -5.95 6.53 5.11
N PHE A 295 -6.19 7.11 3.93
CA PHE A 295 -7.45 7.75 3.55
C PHE A 295 -8.48 6.76 3.03
N LEU A 296 -8.03 5.69 2.37
CA LEU A 296 -8.93 4.67 1.81
C LEU A 296 -9.76 4.01 2.92
N SER A 297 -11.03 3.74 2.64
CA SER A 297 -11.89 2.93 3.50
C SER A 297 -11.46 1.46 3.46
N THR A 298 -11.94 0.66 4.40
CA THR A 298 -11.67 -0.80 4.42
C THR A 298 -12.18 -1.47 3.14
N ILE A 299 -13.36 -1.07 2.66
CA ILE A 299 -13.97 -1.60 1.43
C ILE A 299 -13.08 -1.32 0.22
N ASN A 300 -12.61 -0.07 0.08
CA ASN A 300 -11.76 0.34 -1.03
C ASN A 300 -10.38 -0.32 -1.00
N LYS A 301 -9.81 -0.56 0.20
CA LYS A 301 -8.57 -1.34 0.35
C LYS A 301 -8.75 -2.77 -0.12
N ILE A 302 -9.83 -3.44 0.31
CA ILE A 302 -10.13 -4.81 -0.11
C ILE A 302 -10.31 -4.87 -1.63
N ALA A 303 -11.05 -3.92 -2.21
CA ALA A 303 -11.23 -3.82 -3.65
C ALA A 303 -9.91 -3.65 -4.40
N LEU A 304 -9.05 -2.72 -3.96
CA LEU A 304 -7.73 -2.48 -4.55
C LEU A 304 -6.86 -3.73 -4.49
N LEU A 305 -6.75 -4.35 -3.31
CA LEU A 305 -5.97 -5.57 -3.11
C LEU A 305 -6.46 -6.72 -3.99
N ASN A 306 -7.78 -6.88 -4.13
CA ASN A 306 -8.36 -7.91 -4.98
C ASN A 306 -8.06 -7.66 -6.46
N ILE A 307 -8.16 -6.41 -6.93
CA ILE A 307 -7.85 -6.04 -8.31
C ILE A 307 -6.36 -6.29 -8.60
N GLU A 308 -5.50 -5.83 -7.71
CA GLU A 308 -4.07 -5.99 -7.82
C GLU A 308 -3.65 -7.46 -7.79
N SER A 309 -4.18 -8.26 -6.87
CA SER A 309 -3.93 -9.70 -6.80
C SER A 309 -4.34 -10.39 -8.11
N LYS A 310 -5.53 -10.10 -8.63
CA LYS A 310 -6.00 -10.66 -9.91
C LYS A 310 -5.12 -10.26 -11.09
N ALA A 311 -4.69 -9.00 -11.14
CA ALA A 311 -3.77 -8.51 -12.16
C ALA A 311 -2.43 -9.26 -12.10
N ARG A 312 -1.85 -9.42 -10.91
CA ARG A 312 -0.61 -10.19 -10.70
C ARG A 312 -0.78 -11.66 -11.12
N MET A 313 -1.86 -12.32 -10.71
CA MET A 313 -2.15 -13.71 -11.08
C MET A 313 -2.32 -13.88 -12.60
N TYR A 314 -2.99 -12.95 -13.27
CA TYR A 314 -3.14 -12.96 -14.73
C TYR A 314 -1.80 -12.82 -15.44
N LEU A 315 -0.94 -11.91 -14.96
CA LEU A 315 0.40 -11.72 -15.52
C LEU A 315 1.27 -12.96 -15.33
N GLN A 316 1.24 -13.59 -14.15
CA GLN A 316 1.93 -14.85 -13.89
C GLN A 316 1.44 -15.96 -14.82
N ARG A 317 0.12 -16.14 -14.96
CA ARG A 317 -0.46 -17.12 -15.90
C ARG A 317 -0.02 -16.88 -17.33
N ARG A 318 -0.05 -15.62 -17.80
CA ARG A 318 0.38 -15.27 -19.16
C ARG A 318 1.86 -15.55 -19.36
N SER A 319 2.69 -15.24 -18.37
CA SER A 319 4.13 -15.53 -18.39
C SER A 319 4.39 -17.04 -18.52
N ILE A 320 3.72 -17.84 -17.70
CA ILE A 320 3.82 -19.31 -17.71
C ILE A 320 3.29 -19.89 -19.02
N PHE A 321 2.19 -19.35 -19.55
CA PHE A 321 1.65 -19.79 -20.84
C PHE A 321 2.65 -19.57 -21.97
N VAL A 322 3.26 -18.38 -22.04
CA VAL A 322 4.33 -18.09 -23.01
C VAL A 322 5.52 -19.02 -22.78
N HIS A 323 5.96 -19.21 -21.53
CA HIS A 323 7.03 -20.15 -21.21
C HIS A 323 6.71 -21.56 -21.72
N ASN A 324 5.52 -22.08 -21.46
CA ASN A 324 5.10 -23.42 -21.88
C ASN A 324 5.00 -23.57 -23.40
N ILE A 325 4.81 -22.49 -24.16
CA ILE A 325 4.86 -22.55 -25.63
C ILE A 325 6.30 -22.67 -26.12
N PHE A 326 7.23 -21.91 -25.53
CA PHE A 326 8.60 -21.79 -26.02
C PHE A 326 9.62 -22.71 -25.32
N SER A 327 9.25 -23.33 -24.20
CA SER A 327 10.08 -24.23 -23.41
C SER A 327 9.59 -25.66 -23.55
N SER A 328 10.49 -26.64 -23.52
CA SER A 328 10.15 -28.07 -23.42
C SER A 328 9.63 -28.43 -22.03
N ILE A 329 9.99 -27.66 -21.01
CA ILE A 329 9.54 -27.83 -19.62
C ILE A 329 8.16 -27.18 -19.47
N ARG A 330 7.19 -27.95 -18.97
CA ARG A 330 5.83 -27.49 -18.71
C ARG A 330 5.70 -27.06 -17.26
N LEU A 331 5.57 -25.76 -17.02
CA LEU A 331 5.30 -25.17 -15.71
C LEU A 331 3.80 -25.12 -15.43
N ASN A 332 3.42 -25.30 -14.17
CA ASN A 332 2.03 -25.23 -13.74
C ASN A 332 1.56 -23.75 -13.64
N PRO A 333 0.42 -23.36 -14.26
CA PRO A 333 -0.12 -21.99 -14.15
C PRO A 333 -0.79 -21.67 -12.81
N VAL A 334 -1.03 -22.67 -11.96
CA VAL A 334 -1.65 -22.50 -10.64
C VAL A 334 -0.71 -22.96 -9.52
N PHE A 335 -0.88 -22.37 -8.35
CA PHE A 335 -0.27 -22.83 -7.11
C PHE A 335 -1.20 -23.87 -6.48
N LYS A 336 -0.82 -25.15 -6.61
CA LYS A 336 -1.63 -26.27 -6.15
C LYS A 336 -1.22 -26.67 -4.73
N ILE A 337 -2.20 -26.80 -3.84
CA ILE A 337 -2.02 -27.41 -2.51
C ILE A 337 -2.93 -28.62 -2.36
N ASN A 338 -2.40 -29.68 -1.75
CA ASN A 338 -3.16 -30.88 -1.39
C ASN A 338 -3.21 -30.95 0.15
N VAL A 339 -4.42 -30.99 0.71
CA VAL A 339 -4.62 -30.85 2.16
C VAL A 339 -5.65 -31.86 2.66
N ARG A 340 -5.46 -32.34 3.89
CA ARG A 340 -6.45 -33.17 4.58
C ARG A 340 -7.36 -32.31 5.46
N ARG A 341 -8.66 -32.64 5.51
CA ARG A 341 -9.63 -31.90 6.33
C ARG A 341 -9.25 -31.87 7.81
N ASP A 342 -8.74 -32.99 8.33
CA ASP A 342 -8.36 -33.15 9.74
C ASP A 342 -7.02 -32.48 10.09
N HIS A 343 -6.21 -32.10 9.09
CA HIS A 343 -4.86 -31.53 9.26
C HIS A 343 -4.65 -30.28 8.39
N LEU A 344 -5.73 -29.51 8.19
CA LEU A 344 -5.77 -28.37 7.27
C LEU A 344 -4.64 -27.36 7.51
N ILE A 345 -4.42 -26.99 8.77
CA ILE A 345 -3.43 -25.97 9.14
C ILE A 345 -2.01 -26.48 8.91
N GLU A 346 -1.71 -27.68 9.38
CA GLU A 346 -0.40 -28.32 9.24
C GLU A 346 -0.02 -28.51 7.77
N ASP A 347 -0.91 -29.10 6.97
CA ASP A 347 -0.65 -29.40 5.57
C ASP A 347 -0.50 -28.11 4.74
N ALA A 348 -1.34 -27.09 5.01
CA ALA A 348 -1.22 -25.78 4.39
C ALA A 348 0.09 -25.07 4.77
N LEU A 349 0.50 -25.15 6.04
CA LEU A 349 1.75 -24.59 6.53
C LEU A 349 2.95 -25.19 5.82
N ILE A 350 3.04 -26.51 5.78
CA ILE A 350 4.15 -27.22 5.14
C ILE A 350 4.22 -26.83 3.66
N SER A 351 3.07 -26.79 2.98
CA SER A 351 3.00 -26.43 1.57
C SER A 351 3.43 -24.98 1.31
N LEU A 352 2.95 -24.03 2.12
CA LEU A 352 3.28 -22.61 2.01
C LEU A 352 4.74 -22.33 2.38
N GLU A 353 5.25 -23.00 3.41
CA GLU A 353 6.64 -22.86 3.87
C GLU A 353 7.60 -23.40 2.81
N TYR A 354 7.36 -24.61 2.30
CA TYR A 354 8.15 -25.19 1.23
C TYR A 354 8.21 -24.26 0.01
N GLN A 355 7.06 -23.80 -0.48
CA GLN A 355 6.98 -22.95 -1.68
C GLN A 355 7.51 -21.55 -1.44
N GLY A 356 7.28 -20.97 -0.26
CA GLY A 356 7.81 -19.66 0.10
C GLY A 356 9.34 -19.62 0.18
N ILE A 357 9.98 -20.75 0.50
CA ILE A 357 11.44 -20.88 0.58
C ILE A 357 12.05 -21.09 -0.81
N GLU A 358 11.54 -22.09 -1.51
CA GLU A 358 12.12 -22.62 -2.75
C GLU A 358 11.79 -21.71 -3.93
N GLN A 359 10.52 -21.29 -4.07
CA GLN A 359 10.03 -20.56 -5.23
C GLN A 359 8.96 -19.54 -4.80
N PRO A 360 9.34 -18.41 -4.17
CA PRO A 360 8.38 -17.42 -3.66
C PRO A 360 7.47 -16.80 -4.74
N GLU A 361 7.86 -16.90 -6.01
CA GLU A 361 7.01 -16.50 -7.15
C GLU A 361 5.80 -17.43 -7.35
N GLU A 362 5.88 -18.70 -6.92
CA GLU A 362 4.76 -19.65 -6.95
C GLU A 362 3.59 -19.15 -6.09
N LEU A 363 3.88 -18.54 -4.94
CA LEU A 363 2.86 -17.97 -4.04
C LEU A 363 2.04 -16.84 -4.68
N LYS A 364 2.51 -16.28 -5.80
CA LYS A 364 1.80 -15.22 -6.55
C LYS A 364 0.85 -15.78 -7.62
N LYS A 365 0.84 -17.10 -7.85
CA LYS A 365 -0.07 -17.75 -8.79
C LYS A 365 -1.46 -17.92 -8.19
N GLN A 366 -2.43 -18.32 -9.02
CA GLN A 366 -3.76 -18.65 -8.52
C GLN A 366 -3.70 -19.88 -7.63
N LEU A 367 -4.22 -19.78 -6.40
CA LEU A 367 -4.40 -20.93 -5.52
C LEU A 367 -5.39 -21.94 -6.14
N PHE A 368 -5.04 -23.22 -6.04
CA PHE A 368 -5.88 -24.35 -6.42
C PHE A 368 -5.80 -25.39 -5.31
N VAL A 369 -6.95 -25.72 -4.70
CA VAL A 369 -7.01 -26.61 -3.52
C VAL A 369 -7.57 -27.97 -3.91
N GLU A 370 -6.89 -29.03 -3.50
CA GLU A 370 -7.40 -30.40 -3.53
C GLU A 370 -7.47 -30.96 -2.12
N PHE A 371 -8.60 -31.58 -1.79
CA PHE A 371 -8.77 -32.33 -0.56
C PHE A 371 -8.41 -33.80 -0.80
N GLU A 372 -7.54 -34.34 0.05
CA GLU A 372 -7.10 -35.73 -0.10
C GLU A 372 -8.28 -36.71 -0.03
N GLY A 373 -8.41 -37.58 -1.03
CA GLY A 373 -9.47 -38.59 -1.09
C GLY A 373 -10.83 -38.08 -1.61
N GLU A 374 -10.94 -36.81 -2.01
CA GLU A 374 -12.19 -36.24 -2.51
C GLU A 374 -12.19 -36.09 -4.05
N GLN A 375 -13.31 -36.46 -4.67
CA GLN A 375 -13.53 -36.18 -6.10
C GLN A 375 -14.12 -34.78 -6.25
N GLY A 376 -13.27 -33.81 -6.58
CA GLY A 376 -13.68 -32.44 -6.88
C GLY A 376 -12.62 -31.70 -7.67
N HIS A 377 -13.04 -31.02 -8.75
CA HIS A 377 -12.17 -30.11 -9.50
C HIS A 377 -12.39 -28.68 -8.98
N ASP A 378 -11.32 -28.00 -8.54
CA ASP A 378 -11.45 -26.66 -7.97
C ASP A 378 -11.67 -25.59 -9.07
N GLU A 379 -12.94 -25.24 -9.30
CA GLU A 379 -13.32 -24.05 -10.06
C GLU A 379 -13.44 -22.79 -9.16
N GLY A 380 -12.88 -22.84 -7.95
CA GLY A 380 -12.89 -21.79 -6.92
C GLY A 380 -13.76 -22.12 -5.71
N GLY A 381 -14.59 -23.17 -5.79
CA GLY A 381 -15.43 -23.63 -4.68
C GLY A 381 -14.62 -24.22 -3.53
N LEU A 382 -13.66 -25.10 -3.84
CA LEU A 382 -12.82 -25.75 -2.83
C LEU A 382 -11.85 -24.76 -2.21
N SER A 383 -11.30 -23.84 -3.00
CA SER A 383 -10.52 -22.71 -2.48
C SER A 383 -11.31 -21.85 -1.48
N LYS A 384 -12.59 -21.56 -1.76
CA LYS A 384 -13.44 -20.79 -0.83
C LYS A 384 -13.69 -21.55 0.46
N GLU A 385 -14.02 -22.83 0.36
CA GLU A 385 -14.24 -23.71 1.51
C GLU A 385 -12.97 -23.82 2.37
N PHE A 386 -11.82 -24.04 1.74
CA PHE A 386 -10.51 -24.06 2.41
C PHE A 386 -10.26 -22.81 3.25
N PHE A 387 -10.47 -21.61 2.69
CA PHE A 387 -10.30 -20.37 3.45
C PHE A 387 -11.31 -20.22 4.58
N GLN A 388 -12.55 -20.69 4.40
CA GLN A 388 -13.55 -20.68 5.48
C GLN A 388 -13.10 -21.59 6.63
N LEU A 389 -12.73 -22.84 6.34
CA LEU A 389 -12.29 -23.81 7.35
C LEU A 389 -11.02 -23.37 8.07
N ILE A 390 -10.01 -22.87 7.34
CA ILE A 390 -8.79 -22.32 7.95
C ILE A 390 -9.13 -21.13 8.85
N THR A 391 -9.99 -20.21 8.40
CA THR A 391 -10.40 -19.06 9.20
C THR A 391 -11.07 -19.53 10.50
N GLU A 392 -12.03 -20.44 10.41
CA GLU A 392 -12.71 -21.01 11.58
C GLU A 392 -11.73 -21.69 12.56
N GLN A 393 -10.77 -22.46 12.07
CA GLN A 393 -9.78 -23.14 12.92
C GLN A 393 -8.77 -22.17 13.56
N ILE A 394 -8.25 -21.18 12.80
CA ILE A 394 -7.30 -20.18 13.32
C ILE A 394 -7.93 -19.36 14.44
N PHE A 395 -9.19 -18.97 14.28
CA PHE A 395 -9.91 -18.15 15.25
C PHE A 395 -10.60 -18.98 16.34
N SER A 396 -10.43 -20.30 16.35
CA SER A 396 -10.94 -21.15 17.43
C SER A 396 -10.19 -20.85 18.74
N PRO A 397 -10.89 -20.77 19.89
CA PRO A 397 -10.25 -20.51 21.19
C PRO A 397 -9.14 -21.51 21.51
N GLU A 398 -9.34 -22.79 21.16
CA GLU A 398 -8.37 -23.85 21.39
C GLU A 398 -7.05 -23.64 20.63
N TYR A 399 -7.12 -23.17 19.37
CA TYR A 399 -5.94 -22.88 18.57
C TYR A 399 -5.16 -21.67 19.10
N VAL A 400 -5.87 -20.60 19.48
CA VAL A 400 -5.27 -19.36 20.01
C VAL A 400 -4.56 -19.58 21.35
N ILE A 401 -5.07 -20.51 22.18
CA ILE A 401 -4.51 -20.82 23.50
C ILE A 401 -3.35 -21.83 23.41
N SER A 402 -3.38 -22.77 22.45
CA SER A 402 -2.46 -23.92 22.41
C SER A 402 -1.15 -23.70 21.63
N ARG A 403 -1.06 -22.70 20.73
CA ARG A 403 0.17 -22.43 19.96
C ARG A 403 0.60 -20.97 20.04
N GLU A 404 1.80 -20.73 20.53
CA GLU A 404 2.47 -19.42 20.46
C GLU A 404 2.77 -19.04 19.01
N LYS A 405 1.81 -18.39 18.34
CA LYS A 405 2.00 -17.38 17.29
C LYS A 405 2.63 -17.70 15.91
N PRO A 406 2.91 -18.93 15.41
CA PRO A 406 3.65 -19.03 14.13
C PRO A 406 2.73 -18.93 12.90
N PHE A 407 1.50 -19.45 12.98
CA PHE A 407 0.63 -19.59 11.81
C PHE A 407 -0.06 -18.29 11.39
N LEU A 408 -0.51 -17.50 12.37
CA LEU A 408 -0.99 -16.14 12.09
C LEU A 408 0.12 -15.28 11.48
N GLU A 409 1.37 -15.51 11.86
CA GLU A 409 2.53 -14.81 11.31
C GLU A 409 2.76 -15.21 9.83
N ILE A 410 2.66 -16.49 9.49
CA ILE A 410 2.86 -16.99 8.11
C ILE A 410 1.70 -16.66 7.17
N VAL A 411 0.43 -16.78 7.60
CA VAL A 411 -0.75 -16.44 6.77
C VAL A 411 -0.85 -14.94 6.51
N LEU A 412 -0.43 -14.09 7.47
CA LEU A 412 -0.35 -12.64 7.27
C LEU A 412 0.84 -12.22 6.38
N LEU A 413 1.87 -13.06 6.25
CA LEU A 413 3.03 -12.82 5.39
C LEU A 413 2.84 -13.31 3.95
N SER A 414 2.15 -14.44 3.74
CA SER A 414 1.86 -14.96 2.39
C SER A 414 0.77 -14.16 1.67
N ALA A 415 -0.13 -13.51 2.42
CA ALA A 415 -1.01 -12.48 1.89
C ALA A 415 -0.21 -11.19 1.62
N GLN A 416 0.49 -11.11 0.49
CA GLN A 416 1.28 -9.93 0.03
C GLN A 416 0.50 -8.60 -0.04
N GLY A 417 -0.79 -8.57 0.32
CA GLY A 417 -1.62 -7.36 0.39
C GLY A 417 -1.98 -6.87 1.80
N LEU A 418 -1.78 -7.65 2.86
CA LEU A 418 -2.36 -7.34 4.18
C LEU A 418 -1.31 -7.06 5.25
N ARG A 419 -0.34 -6.19 4.92
CA ARG A 419 0.49 -5.45 5.90
C ARG A 419 -0.35 -4.70 6.97
N ARG A 420 -1.69 -4.65 6.83
CA ARG A 420 -2.64 -3.96 7.72
C ARG A 420 -3.53 -4.86 8.59
N SER A 421 -3.64 -6.15 8.30
CA SER A 421 -4.53 -7.05 9.06
C SER A 421 -3.97 -7.52 10.41
N ARG A 422 -2.66 -7.36 10.62
CA ARG A 422 -1.98 -7.72 11.89
C ARG A 422 -2.66 -7.09 13.11
N ASN A 423 -3.13 -5.85 12.98
CA ASN A 423 -3.75 -5.10 14.07
C ASN A 423 -5.24 -5.39 14.31
N ILE A 424 -5.97 -5.96 13.33
CA ILE A 424 -7.40 -6.29 13.48
C ILE A 424 -7.54 -7.67 14.14
N VAL A 425 -6.75 -8.63 13.70
CA VAL A 425 -6.75 -10.01 14.21
C VAL A 425 -6.28 -10.07 15.68
N LEU A 426 -5.23 -9.34 16.04
CA LEU A 426 -4.76 -9.25 17.44
C LEU A 426 -5.74 -8.52 18.38
N ARG A 427 -6.68 -7.71 17.85
CA ARG A 427 -7.68 -6.98 18.65
C ARG A 427 -8.88 -7.85 19.04
N GLN A 428 -9.25 -8.82 18.21
CA GLN A 428 -10.33 -9.77 18.53
C GLN A 428 -9.87 -10.84 19.53
N ALA A 429 -8.63 -11.33 19.41
CA ALA A 429 -8.06 -12.32 20.32
C ALA A 429 -7.76 -11.81 21.75
N LYS A 430 -7.81 -10.49 22.00
CA LYS A 430 -7.64 -9.89 23.34
C LYS A 430 -8.95 -9.51 24.04
N ARG A 431 -10.10 -9.75 23.38
CA ARG A 431 -11.44 -9.49 23.92
C ARG A 431 -12.21 -10.77 24.29
N VAL A 432 -11.61 -11.92 24.05
CA VAL A 432 -11.96 -13.23 24.65
C VAL A 432 -10.86 -13.53 25.65
#